data_AF-R4WRP9-F1
#
_entry.id   AF-R4WRP9-F1
#
_cell.length_a   1.000
_cell.length_b   1.000
_cell.length_c   1.000
_cell.angle_alpha   90.00
_cell.angle_beta   90.00
_cell.angle_gamma   90.00
#
_symmetry.space_group_name_H-M   'P 1'
#
loop_
_entity.id
_entity.type
_entity.pdbx_description
1 polymer ?
#
loop_
_entity_poly.entity_id
_entity_poly.type
_entity_poly.pdbx_seq_one_letter_code
_entity_poly.pdbx_strand_id
1 'polypeptide(L)'
;MPVLRRLLATKLTRAERLADLHATRADLQLKHLLAMLAAELGYASWDACKLDIDGQPHAVIDRYRLDAGAFNDFEKNWFANEAEALDWQRVHGGYIVRYGEQAVAILKRE
;
A
#
# COMPACT_ATOMS: atom_id res chain seq x y z
N MET A 1 -2.54 -9.84 -20.04
CA MET A 1 -2.94 -8.60 -19.33
C MET A 1 -3.82 -8.92 -18.14
N PRO A 2 -3.25 -9.05 -16.92
CA PRO A 2 -4.00 -9.44 -15.72
C PRO A 2 -5.00 -8.38 -15.24
N VAL A 3 -4.65 -7.09 -15.32
CA VAL A 3 -5.51 -5.99 -14.86
C VAL A 3 -6.84 -5.91 -15.63
N LEU A 4 -6.81 -5.99 -16.95
CA LEU A 4 -8.03 -5.94 -17.78
C LEU A 4 -8.99 -7.10 -17.48
N ARG A 5 -8.45 -8.28 -17.17
CA ARG A 5 -9.26 -9.44 -16.79
C ARG A 5 -9.93 -9.24 -15.45
N ARG A 6 -9.22 -8.65 -14.47
CA ARG A 6 -9.78 -8.27 -13.17
C ARG A 6 -10.90 -7.23 -13.32
N LEU A 7 -10.66 -6.20 -14.12
CA LEU A 7 -11.64 -5.15 -14.38
C LEU A 7 -12.93 -5.73 -15.00
N LEU A 8 -12.79 -6.65 -15.97
CA LEU A 8 -13.93 -7.35 -16.58
C LEU A 8 -14.68 -8.21 -15.56
N ALA A 9 -13.97 -8.92 -14.67
CA ALA A 9 -14.58 -9.76 -13.63
C ALA A 9 -15.40 -8.95 -12.62
N THR A 10 -14.98 -7.71 -12.31
CA THR A 10 -15.71 -6.81 -11.40
C THR A 10 -16.97 -6.18 -12.00
N LYS A 11 -17.18 -6.27 -13.33
CA LYS A 11 -18.34 -5.70 -14.05
C LYS A 11 -18.56 -4.19 -13.84
N LEU A 12 -17.50 -3.45 -13.48
CA LEU A 12 -17.57 -2.00 -13.25
C LEU A 12 -17.57 -1.16 -14.53
N THR A 13 -17.26 -1.80 -15.67
CA THR A 13 -17.31 -1.15 -16.99
C THR A 13 -18.45 -1.72 -17.81
N ARG A 14 -18.85 -1.00 -18.85
CA ARG A 14 -19.86 -1.47 -19.81
C ARG A 14 -19.32 -2.50 -20.81
N ALA A 15 -18.01 -2.80 -20.77
CA ALA A 15 -17.42 -3.78 -21.66
C ALA A 15 -17.83 -5.19 -21.25
N GLU A 16 -18.43 -5.93 -22.18
CA GLU A 16 -18.83 -7.33 -21.96
C GLU A 16 -17.71 -8.31 -22.27
N ARG A 17 -16.73 -7.91 -23.10
CA ARG A 17 -15.62 -8.76 -23.53
C ARG A 17 -14.28 -8.11 -23.23
N LEU A 18 -13.27 -8.95 -23.03
CA LEU A 18 -11.89 -8.52 -22.81
C LEU A 18 -11.32 -7.75 -24.02
N ALA A 19 -11.75 -8.11 -25.24
CA ALA A 19 -11.31 -7.43 -26.46
C ALA A 19 -11.81 -5.98 -26.51
N ASP A 20 -13.05 -5.74 -26.11
CA ASP A 20 -13.65 -4.38 -26.07
C ASP A 20 -12.90 -3.52 -25.06
N LEU A 21 -12.64 -4.07 -23.87
CA LEU A 21 -11.89 -3.39 -22.83
C LEU A 21 -10.43 -3.12 -23.24
N HIS A 22 -9.84 -4.02 -24.02
CA HIS A 22 -8.50 -3.83 -24.56
C HIS A 22 -8.46 -2.71 -25.61
N ALA A 23 -9.49 -2.59 -26.44
CA ALA A 23 -9.61 -1.53 -27.45
C ALA A 23 -9.73 -0.14 -26.80
N THR A 24 -10.48 -0.03 -25.69
CA THR A 24 -10.65 1.23 -24.95
C THR A 24 -9.65 1.40 -23.81
N ARG A 25 -8.53 0.65 -23.80
CA ARG A 25 -7.58 0.67 -22.68
C ARG A 25 -6.96 2.06 -22.43
N ALA A 26 -6.88 2.90 -23.46
CA ALA A 26 -6.39 4.26 -23.35
C ALA A 26 -7.34 5.18 -22.56
N ASP A 27 -8.62 4.83 -22.50
CA ASP A 27 -9.64 5.56 -21.76
C ASP A 27 -9.72 5.13 -20.28
N LEU A 28 -8.97 4.09 -19.90
CA LEU A 28 -8.91 3.61 -18.53
C LEU A 28 -8.14 4.59 -17.65
N GLN A 29 -8.91 5.33 -16.87
CA GLN A 29 -8.40 6.21 -15.82
C GLN A 29 -8.19 5.49 -14.48
N LEU A 30 -7.36 6.10 -13.62
CA LEU A 30 -7.07 5.62 -12.26
C LEU A 30 -8.33 5.31 -11.44
N LYS A 31 -9.39 6.12 -11.58
CA LYS A 31 -10.68 5.92 -10.88
C LYS A 31 -11.29 4.54 -11.15
N HIS A 32 -11.13 3.98 -12.35
CA HIS A 32 -11.66 2.65 -12.68
C HIS A 32 -10.89 1.55 -11.95
N LEU A 33 -9.57 1.71 -11.83
CA LEU A 33 -8.71 0.79 -11.08
C LEU A 33 -9.00 0.87 -9.58
N LEU A 34 -9.17 2.07 -9.03
CA LEU A 34 -9.52 2.25 -7.62
C LEU A 34 -10.90 1.65 -7.29
N ALA A 35 -11.88 1.85 -8.17
CA ALA A 35 -13.19 1.21 -8.02
C ALA A 35 -13.10 -0.32 -8.11
N MET A 36 -12.29 -0.86 -9.02
CA MET A 36 -12.02 -2.30 -9.13
C MET A 36 -11.41 -2.86 -7.86
N LEU A 37 -10.38 -2.20 -7.31
CA LEU A 37 -9.75 -2.61 -6.07
C LEU A 37 -10.73 -2.59 -4.89
N ALA A 38 -11.56 -1.54 -4.80
CA ALA A 38 -12.58 -1.45 -3.75
C ALA A 38 -13.58 -2.62 -3.85
N ALA A 39 -14.07 -2.92 -5.06
CA ALA A 39 -15.00 -4.02 -5.29
C ALA A 39 -14.39 -5.39 -4.96
N GLU A 40 -13.12 -5.63 -5.33
CA GLU A 40 -12.41 -6.88 -5.00
C GLU A 40 -12.18 -7.04 -3.49
N LEU A 41 -12.04 -5.94 -2.76
CA LEU A 41 -11.95 -5.93 -1.30
C LEU A 41 -13.32 -5.98 -0.60
N GLY A 42 -14.43 -6.04 -1.36
CA GLY A 42 -15.79 -6.14 -0.82
C GLY A 42 -16.45 -4.81 -0.45
N TYR A 43 -15.86 -3.66 -0.82
CA TYR A 43 -16.43 -2.33 -0.58
C TYR A 43 -17.34 -1.90 -1.73
N ALA A 44 -18.38 -1.12 -1.40
CA ALA A 44 -19.32 -0.59 -2.38
C ALA A 44 -18.72 0.51 -3.28
N SER A 45 -17.71 1.24 -2.80
CA SER A 45 -17.04 2.32 -3.54
C SER A 45 -15.61 2.51 -3.06
N TRP A 46 -14.80 3.19 -3.88
CA TRP A 46 -13.46 3.61 -3.49
C TRP A 46 -13.49 4.54 -2.27
N ASP A 47 -14.48 5.44 -2.15
CA ASP A 47 -14.54 6.36 -1.01
C ASP A 47 -14.75 5.63 0.33
N ALA A 48 -15.59 4.59 0.35
CA ALA A 48 -15.79 3.75 1.52
C ALA A 48 -14.53 2.96 1.89
N CYS A 49 -13.85 2.39 0.88
CA CYS A 49 -12.57 1.70 1.05
C CYS A 49 -11.49 2.64 1.59
N LYS A 50 -11.38 3.84 1.00
CA LYS A 50 -10.40 4.85 1.39
C LYS A 50 -10.59 5.33 2.82
N LEU A 51 -11.83 5.55 3.26
CA LEU A 51 -12.10 5.97 4.63
C LEU A 51 -11.61 4.93 5.65
N ASP A 52 -11.83 3.64 5.39
CA ASP A 52 -11.33 2.57 6.25
C ASP A 52 -9.80 2.54 6.26
N ILE A 53 -9.17 2.60 5.07
CA ILE A 53 -7.70 2.67 4.94
C ILE A 53 -7.12 3.85 5.72
N ASP A 54 -7.71 5.04 5.59
CA ASP A 54 -7.26 6.25 6.28
C ASP A 54 -7.47 6.17 7.80
N GLY A 55 -8.41 5.32 8.25
CA GLY A 55 -8.65 5.04 9.68
C GLY A 55 -7.67 4.04 10.29
N GLN A 56 -6.90 3.31 9.46
CA GLN A 56 -5.92 2.34 9.97
C GLN A 56 -4.69 3.04 10.57
N PRO A 57 -4.06 2.47 11.60
CA PRO A 57 -2.79 2.98 12.10
C PRO A 57 -1.75 3.04 10.99
N HIS A 58 -1.03 4.16 10.87
CA HIS A 58 0.01 4.33 9.84
C HIS A 58 1.07 3.21 9.86
N ALA A 59 1.34 2.66 11.05
CA ALA A 59 2.20 1.49 11.29
C ALA A 59 1.88 0.29 10.38
N VAL A 60 0.61 0.11 9.98
CA VAL A 60 0.17 -1.00 9.12
C VAL A 60 0.77 -0.92 7.71
N ILE A 61 0.99 0.30 7.20
CA ILE A 61 1.49 0.52 5.84
C ILE A 61 2.95 0.99 5.80
N ASP A 62 3.61 1.17 6.95
CA ASP A 62 4.94 1.75 6.99
C ASP A 62 6.00 0.92 6.29
N ARG A 63 5.84 -0.41 6.23
CA ARG A 63 6.66 -1.26 5.38
C ARG A 63 6.64 -0.79 3.91
N TYR A 64 5.44 -0.57 3.37
CA TYR A 64 5.27 -0.13 1.99
C TYR A 64 5.76 1.31 1.79
N ARG A 65 5.61 2.17 2.81
CA ARG A 65 6.16 3.54 2.77
C ARG A 65 7.68 3.54 2.79
N LEU A 66 8.30 2.61 3.52
CA LEU A 66 9.74 2.40 3.51
C LEU A 66 10.22 1.96 2.13
N ASP A 67 9.55 1.00 1.50
CA ASP A 67 9.85 0.56 0.12
C ASP A 67 9.68 1.71 -0.90
N ALA A 68 8.67 2.56 -0.69
CA ALA A 68 8.43 3.75 -1.51
C ALA A 68 9.40 4.92 -1.24
N GLY A 69 10.35 4.75 -0.31
CA GLY A 69 11.38 5.75 -0.02
C GLY A 69 10.94 6.91 0.87
N ALA A 70 9.80 6.80 1.57
CA ALA A 70 9.27 7.87 2.43
C ALA A 70 10.21 8.28 3.59
N PHE A 71 11.21 7.43 3.89
CA PHE A 71 12.17 7.64 4.97
C PHE A 71 13.62 7.80 4.47
N ASN A 72 13.83 8.16 3.19
CA ASN A 72 15.17 8.24 2.61
C ASN A 72 16.04 9.35 3.21
N ASP A 73 15.44 10.41 3.75
CA ASP A 73 16.14 11.51 4.40
C ASP A 73 16.53 11.21 5.85
N PHE A 74 16.10 10.04 6.36
CA PHE A 74 16.33 9.60 7.73
C PHE A 74 17.50 8.60 7.79
N GLU A 75 18.15 8.51 8.94
CA GLU A 75 19.06 7.41 9.22
C GLU A 75 18.25 6.13 9.49
N LYS A 76 18.73 5.00 8.95
CA LYS A 76 18.05 3.70 9.01
C LYS A 76 18.99 2.67 9.63
N ASN A 77 18.65 2.21 10.82
CA ASN A 77 19.38 1.15 11.52
C ASN A 77 18.57 -0.16 11.47
N TRP A 78 19.13 -1.21 10.86
CA TRP A 78 18.45 -2.48 10.64
C TRP A 78 18.78 -3.50 11.73
N PHE A 79 17.76 -4.25 12.14
CA PHE A 79 17.83 -5.28 13.18
C PHE A 79 17.26 -6.59 12.66
N ALA A 80 17.78 -7.70 13.18
CA ALA A 80 17.36 -9.04 12.77
C ALA A 80 15.91 -9.34 13.19
N ASN A 81 15.44 -8.73 14.28
CA ASN A 81 14.09 -8.88 14.80
C ASN A 81 13.58 -7.60 15.48
N GLU A 82 12.28 -7.55 15.72
CA GLU A 82 11.60 -6.41 16.36
C GLU A 82 12.06 -6.18 17.80
N ALA A 83 12.37 -7.24 18.55
CA ALA A 83 12.76 -7.12 19.96
C ALA A 83 14.08 -6.34 20.10
N GLU A 84 15.09 -6.67 19.29
CA GLU A 84 16.36 -5.95 19.23
C GLU A 84 16.17 -4.48 18.86
N ALA A 85 15.32 -4.20 17.86
CA ALA A 85 15.03 -2.83 17.45
C ALA A 85 14.36 -2.02 18.56
N LEU A 86 13.41 -2.62 19.29
CA LEU A 86 12.72 -1.99 20.41
C LEU A 86 13.66 -1.72 21.60
N ASP A 87 14.55 -2.66 21.92
CA ASP A 87 15.56 -2.46 22.97
C ASP A 87 16.53 -1.33 22.60
N TRP A 88 16.94 -1.27 21.33
CA TRP A 88 17.77 -0.18 20.81
C TRP A 88 17.03 1.18 20.84
N GLN A 89 15.74 1.20 20.46
CA GLN A 89 14.89 2.39 20.45
C GLN A 89 14.72 3.00 21.84
N ARG A 90 14.66 2.19 22.91
CA ARG A 90 14.54 2.72 24.29
C ARG A 90 15.71 3.61 24.68
N VAL A 91 16.89 3.38 24.11
CA VAL A 91 18.12 4.13 24.41
C VAL A 91 18.30 5.32 23.47
N HIS A 92 18.00 5.16 22.19
CA HIS A 92 18.33 6.15 21.14
C HIS A 92 17.11 6.93 20.61
N GLY A 93 15.89 6.50 20.96
CA GLY A 93 14.66 7.02 20.40
C GLY A 93 14.40 6.55 18.96
N GLY A 94 13.65 7.35 18.21
CA GLY A 94 13.31 7.08 16.82
C GLY A 94 12.01 6.27 16.64
N TYR A 95 11.71 5.94 15.38
CA TYR A 95 10.49 5.24 14.99
C TYR A 95 10.82 3.85 14.44
N ILE A 96 10.18 2.81 14.95
CA ILE A 96 10.39 1.43 14.49
C ILE A 96 9.38 1.06 13.40
N VAL A 97 9.90 0.53 12.29
CA VAL A 97 9.10 -0.06 11.23
C VAL A 97 9.41 -1.56 11.14
N ARG A 98 8.37 -2.38 11.24
CA ARG A 98 8.47 -3.83 11.05
C ARG A 98 8.57 -4.17 9.56
N TYR A 99 9.50 -5.05 9.21
CA TYR A 99 9.76 -5.47 7.84
C TYR A 99 9.86 -7.00 7.77
N GLY A 100 8.72 -7.68 7.70
CA GLY A 100 8.68 -9.14 7.76
C GLY A 100 9.14 -9.61 9.14
N GLU A 101 10.23 -10.38 9.19
CA GLU A 101 10.86 -10.83 10.45
C GLU A 101 11.82 -9.79 11.03
N GLN A 102 12.30 -8.85 10.21
CA GLN A 102 13.25 -7.81 10.60
C GLN A 102 12.53 -6.54 11.07
N ALA A 103 13.30 -5.61 11.61
CA ALA A 103 12.83 -4.26 11.95
C ALA A 103 13.89 -3.21 11.62
N VAL A 104 13.43 -2.00 11.31
CA VAL A 104 14.30 -0.84 11.07
C VAL A 104 13.93 0.30 12.00
N ALA A 105 14.94 0.89 12.65
CA ALA A 105 14.80 2.13 13.39
C ALA A 105 15.09 3.32 12.47
N ILE A 106 14.16 4.26 12.45
CA ILE A 106 14.19 5.46 11.62
C ILE A 106 14.46 6.65 12.52
N LEU A 107 15.57 7.33 12.28
CA LEU A 107 16.03 8.45 13.10
C LEU A 107 16.17 9.71 12.26
N LYS A 108 15.74 10.84 12.85
CA LYS A 108 15.94 12.14 12.24
C LYS A 108 17.43 12.46 12.28
N ARG A 109 18.00 12.79 11.12
CA ARG A 109 19.37 13.33 11.05
C ARG A 109 19.40 14.69 11.76
N GLU A 110 20.41 14.92 12.58
CA GLU A 110 20.70 16.24 13.17
C GLU A 110 21.11 17.26 12.09
#